data_AF-A0A961R6V0-F1
#
_entry.id   AF-A0A961R6V0-F1
#
_cell.length_a   1.000
_cell.length_b   1.000
_cell.length_c   1.000
_cell.angle_alpha   90.00
_cell.angle_beta   90.00
_cell.angle_gamma   90.00
#
_symmetry.space_group_name_H-M   'P 1'
#
loop_
_entity.id
_entity.type
_entity.pdbx_description
1 polymer ?
#
loop_
_entity_poly.entity_id
_entity_poly.type
_entity_poly.pdbx_seq_one_letter_code
_entity_poly.pdbx_strand_id
1 'polypeptide(L)'
;YDGIVAERLEALGEMAVPGHDTWAAFLKRRMAPAMRTCRSVEERQANLSRKLARAATLLRSWVEVELERQNSELLASMDRRAKLQLRLQQTVEGLSVAAVSYYMVGLIGYLAKGLGLVGIHAKAEYIMAASVPLVVLGVWWMVRSIRRSHSGEDH
;
A
#
# COMPACT_ATOMS: atom_id res chain seq x y z
N TYR A 1 45.32 5.11 24.67
CA TYR A 1 46.74 4.97 24.27
C TYR A 1 47.67 5.94 24.99
N ASP A 2 47.42 7.26 24.96
CA ASP A 2 48.32 8.26 25.59
C ASP A 2 48.50 8.05 27.10
N GLY A 3 47.39 7.76 27.80
CA GLY A 3 47.41 7.44 29.23
C GLY A 3 48.25 6.21 29.58
N ILE A 4 48.23 5.17 28.74
CA ILE A 4 49.01 3.94 28.97
C ILE A 4 50.51 4.22 28.85
N VAL A 5 50.91 5.03 27.85
CA VAL A 5 52.31 5.41 27.67
C VAL A 5 52.77 6.27 28.85
N ALA A 6 51.96 7.25 29.26
CA ALA A 6 52.28 8.10 30.42
C ALA A 6 52.41 7.29 31.72
N GLU A 7 51.45 6.40 32.00
CA GLU A 7 51.43 5.54 33.19
C GLU A 7 52.65 4.60 33.23
N ARG A 8 53.04 4.02 32.09
CA ARG A 8 54.22 3.16 32.00
C ARG A 8 55.53 3.93 32.19
N LEU A 9 55.61 5.17 31.71
CA LEU A 9 56.77 6.02 31.93
C LEU A 9 56.88 6.51 33.37
N GLU A 10 55.75 6.75 34.04
CA GLU A 10 55.73 7.12 35.45
C GLU A 10 56.10 5.95 36.36
N ALA A 11 55.64 4.73 36.01
CA ALA A 11 55.98 3.50 36.73
C ALA A 11 57.48 3.13 36.67
N LEU A 12 58.25 3.68 35.72
CA LEU A 12 59.70 3.48 35.65
C LEU A 12 60.47 4.21 36.77
N GLY A 13 59.85 5.20 37.43
CA GLY A 13 60.45 5.88 38.58
C GLY A 13 61.77 6.60 38.29
N GLU A 14 61.87 7.28 37.14
CA GLU A 14 63.12 7.96 36.75
C GLU A 14 63.53 9.08 37.71
N MET A 15 64.82 9.13 38.04
CA MET A 15 65.45 10.23 38.78
C MET A 15 66.23 11.14 37.82
N ALA A 16 66.10 12.46 38.00
CA ALA A 16 66.80 13.44 37.18
C ALA A 16 68.30 13.46 37.50
N VAL A 17 69.13 13.34 36.47
CA VAL A 17 70.59 13.50 36.58
C VAL A 17 70.96 14.93 36.16
N PRO A 18 71.77 15.66 36.94
CA PRO A 18 72.16 17.02 36.60
C PRO A 18 72.78 17.10 35.20
N GLY A 19 72.26 17.99 34.34
CA GLY A 19 72.77 18.21 32.98
C GLY A 19 72.14 17.34 31.88
N HIS A 20 71.23 16.42 32.20
CA HIS A 20 70.56 15.56 31.21
C HIS A 20 69.02 15.57 31.34
N ASP A 21 68.31 15.51 30.20
CA ASP A 21 66.85 15.30 30.16
C ASP A 21 66.51 13.86 30.58
N THR A 22 65.40 13.65 31.28
CA THR A 22 64.87 12.31 31.58
C THR A 22 64.29 11.65 30.31
N TRP A 23 64.25 10.32 30.23
CA TRP A 23 63.60 9.64 29.11
C TRP A 23 62.13 10.02 29.03
N ALA A 24 61.48 10.23 30.18
CA ALA A 24 60.11 10.72 30.24
C ALA A 24 59.90 12.07 29.58
N ALA A 25 60.79 13.03 29.83
CA ALA A 25 60.73 14.33 29.18
C ALA A 25 60.95 14.22 27.66
N PHE A 26 61.95 13.44 27.25
CA PHE A 26 62.28 13.25 25.83
C PHE A 26 61.15 12.57 25.04
N LEU A 27 60.67 11.42 25.51
CA LEU A 27 59.61 10.65 24.85
C LEU A 27 58.29 11.41 24.84
N LYS A 28 57.91 12.07 25.95
CA LYS A 28 56.71 12.91 25.99
C LYS A 28 56.77 14.03 24.96
N ARG A 29 57.91 14.73 24.84
CA ARG A 29 58.08 15.82 23.86
C ARG A 29 58.00 15.31 22.42
N ARG A 30 58.55 14.13 22.14
CA ARG A 30 58.58 13.53 20.78
C ARG A 30 57.25 12.89 20.39
N MET A 31 56.55 12.23 21.33
CA MET A 31 55.33 11.47 21.06
C MET A 31 54.05 12.30 21.21
N ALA A 32 54.06 13.36 22.03
CA ALA A 32 52.88 14.22 22.22
C ALA A 32 52.25 14.73 20.91
N PRO A 33 53.01 15.14 19.87
CA PRO A 33 52.43 15.53 18.58
C PRO A 33 51.62 14.39 17.93
N ALA A 34 52.20 13.18 17.84
CA ALA A 34 51.52 12.02 17.25
C ALA A 34 50.27 11.62 18.06
N MET A 35 50.35 11.64 19.38
CA MET A 35 49.21 11.31 20.26
C MET A 35 48.06 12.32 20.13
N ARG A 36 48.36 13.61 19.97
CA ARG A 36 47.34 14.64 19.68
C ARG A 36 46.65 14.39 18.35
N THR A 37 47.40 14.00 17.32
CA THR A 37 46.82 13.64 16.02
C THR A 37 45.92 12.42 16.14
N CYS A 38 46.36 11.33 16.78
CA CYS A 38 45.53 10.14 16.99
C CYS A 38 44.22 10.48 17.71
N ARG A 39 44.28 11.28 18.78
CA ARG A 39 43.10 11.72 19.53
C ARG A 39 42.15 12.55 18.65
N SER A 40 42.69 13.48 17.87
CA SER A 40 41.90 14.29 16.93
C SER A 40 41.23 13.45 15.84
N VAL A 41 41.92 12.43 15.31
CA VAL A 41 41.33 11.49 14.33
C VAL A 41 40.24 10.65 14.97
N GLU A 42 40.44 10.15 16.19
CA GLU A 42 39.44 9.38 16.94
C GLU A 42 38.16 10.21 17.19
N GLU A 43 38.31 11.45 17.64
CA GLU A 43 37.19 12.40 17.82
C GLU A 43 36.46 12.67 16.51
N ARG A 44 37.20 12.86 15.41
CA ARG A 44 36.63 13.08 14.08
C ARG A 44 35.89 11.85 13.57
N GLN A 45 36.44 10.66 13.76
CA GLN A 45 35.79 9.39 13.41
C GLN A 45 34.50 9.22 14.20
N ALA A 46 34.52 9.46 15.51
CA ALA A 46 33.33 9.37 16.35
C ALA A 46 32.25 10.39 15.92
N ASN A 47 32.64 11.61 15.54
CA ASN A 47 31.71 12.61 15.03
C ASN A 47 31.11 12.21 13.68
N LEU A 48 31.93 11.72 12.75
CA LEU A 48 31.48 11.22 11.45
C LEU A 48 30.52 10.04 11.60
N SER A 49 30.83 9.08 12.48
CA SER A 49 29.95 7.95 12.78
C SER A 49 28.57 8.43 13.26
N ARG A 50 28.54 9.39 14.20
CA ARG A 50 27.27 10.01 14.64
C ARG A 50 26.52 10.71 13.52
N LYS A 51 27.23 11.39 12.60
CA LYS A 51 26.61 12.05 11.44
C LYS A 51 26.03 11.04 10.45
N LEU A 52 26.76 9.97 10.15
CA LEU A 52 26.32 8.88 9.27
C LEU A 52 25.11 8.16 9.85
N ALA A 53 25.10 7.87 11.15
CA ALA A 53 23.95 7.27 11.82
C ALA A 53 22.69 8.13 11.65
N ARG A 54 22.80 9.45 11.90
CA ARG A 54 21.68 10.38 11.68
C ARG A 54 21.24 10.44 10.21
N ALA A 55 22.19 10.51 9.28
CA ALA A 55 21.87 10.52 7.86
C ALA A 55 21.15 9.24 7.41
N ALA A 56 21.58 8.08 7.92
CA ALA A 56 20.94 6.80 7.65
C ALA A 56 19.51 6.73 8.24
N THR A 57 19.31 7.24 9.46
CA THR A 57 17.96 7.33 10.05
C THR A 57 17.04 8.23 9.23
N LEU A 58 17.53 9.38 8.78
CA LEU A 58 16.75 10.27 7.92
C LEU A 58 16.41 9.58 6.60
N LEU A 59 17.39 9.02 5.89
CA LEU A 59 17.13 8.31 4.63
C LEU A 59 16.10 7.19 4.80
N ARG A 60 16.18 6.43 5.91
CA ARG A 60 15.18 5.41 6.22
C ARG A 60 13.78 6.00 6.35
N SER A 61 13.62 7.09 7.11
CA SER A 61 12.34 7.79 7.26
C SER A 61 11.83 8.34 5.92
N TRP A 62 12.71 8.92 5.10
CA TRP A 62 12.35 9.38 3.75
C TRP A 62 11.84 8.24 2.86
N VAL A 63 12.49 7.08 2.89
CA VAL A 63 12.03 5.88 2.16
C VAL A 63 10.69 5.37 2.68
N GLU A 64 10.50 5.33 4.00
CA GLU A 64 9.24 4.92 4.63
C GLU A 64 8.08 5.84 4.20
N VAL A 65 8.29 7.15 4.22
CA VAL A 65 7.29 8.15 3.79
C VAL A 65 6.97 8.00 2.30
N GLU A 66 7.97 7.78 1.45
CA GLU A 66 7.75 7.59 0.00
C GLU A 66 6.97 6.30 -0.28
N LEU A 67 7.26 5.21 0.43
CA LEU A 67 6.51 3.96 0.32
C LEU A 67 5.06 4.12 0.77
N GLU A 68 4.83 4.83 1.88
CA GLU A 68 3.49 5.12 2.38
C GLU A 68 2.69 5.96 1.37
N ARG A 69 3.34 6.97 0.77
CA ARG A 69 2.75 7.78 -0.29
C ARG A 69 2.39 6.95 -1.51
N GLN A 70 3.29 6.10 -2.00
CA GLN A 70 3.01 5.21 -3.14
C GLN A 70 1.85 4.26 -2.85
N ASN A 71 1.80 3.70 -1.64
CA ASN A 71 0.71 2.81 -1.23
C ASN A 71 -0.62 3.56 -1.18
N SER A 72 -0.65 4.76 -0.62
CA SER A 72 -1.82 5.64 -0.61
C SER A 72 -2.30 5.99 -2.03
N GLU A 73 -1.39 6.34 -2.93
CA GLU A 73 -1.71 6.63 -4.34
C GLU A 73 -2.25 5.38 -5.07
N LEU A 74 -1.67 4.20 -4.79
CA LEU A 74 -2.12 2.93 -5.35
C LEU A 74 -3.54 2.59 -4.87
N LEU A 75 -3.81 2.68 -3.58
CA LEU A 75 -5.15 2.47 -3.01
C LEU A 75 -6.17 3.44 -3.60
N ALA A 76 -5.82 4.73 -3.72
CA ALA A 76 -6.69 5.72 -4.36
C ALA A 76 -6.96 5.40 -5.83
N SER A 77 -5.99 4.84 -6.55
CA SER A 77 -6.18 4.39 -7.94
C SER A 77 -7.06 3.14 -8.03
N MET A 78 -6.93 2.20 -7.09
CA MET A 78 -7.77 1.00 -7.01
C MET A 78 -9.22 1.37 -6.69
N ASP A 79 -9.46 2.27 -5.74
CA ASP A 79 -10.82 2.75 -5.41
C ASP A 79 -11.49 3.42 -6.62
N ARG A 80 -10.76 4.26 -7.37
CA ARG A 80 -11.26 4.84 -8.63
C ARG A 80 -11.63 3.77 -9.65
N ARG A 81 -10.77 2.77 -9.85
CA ARG A 81 -11.01 1.67 -10.79
C ARG A 81 -12.20 0.82 -10.34
N ALA A 82 -12.29 0.47 -9.07
CA ALA A 82 -13.41 -0.28 -8.49
C ALA A 82 -14.74 0.47 -8.69
N LYS A 83 -14.78 1.78 -8.44
CA LYS A 83 -15.97 2.61 -8.70
C LYS A 83 -16.38 2.61 -10.17
N LEU A 84 -15.41 2.68 -11.10
CA LEU A 84 -15.70 2.60 -12.53
C LEU A 84 -16.20 1.20 -12.93
N GLN A 85 -15.59 0.15 -12.40
CA GLN A 85 -16.03 -1.23 -12.63
C GLN A 85 -17.45 -1.46 -12.12
N LEU A 86 -17.80 -0.95 -10.93
CA LEU A 86 -19.16 -1.01 -10.39
C LEU A 86 -20.16 -0.29 -11.29
N ARG A 87 -19.83 0.90 -11.81
CA ARG A 87 -20.71 1.62 -12.74
C ARG A 87 -20.89 0.84 -14.04
N LEU A 88 -19.82 0.32 -14.63
CA LEU A 88 -19.89 -0.48 -15.86
C LEU A 88 -20.73 -1.74 -15.64
N GLN A 89 -20.51 -2.45 -14.54
CA GLN A 89 -21.30 -3.62 -14.17
C GLN A 89 -22.79 -3.28 -14.02
N GLN A 90 -23.12 -2.21 -13.28
CA GLN A 90 -24.50 -1.73 -13.15
C GLN A 90 -25.13 -1.37 -14.51
N THR A 91 -24.37 -0.78 -15.44
CA THR A 91 -24.88 -0.49 -16.78
C THR A 91 -25.11 -1.75 -17.62
N VAL A 92 -24.23 -2.76 -17.52
CA VAL A 92 -24.39 -4.05 -18.22
C VAL A 92 -25.56 -4.85 -17.65
N GLU A 93 -25.75 -4.81 -16.34
CA GLU A 93 -26.91 -5.41 -15.66
C GLU A 93 -28.22 -4.74 -16.09
N GLY A 94 -28.25 -3.42 -16.26
CA GLY A 94 -29.44 -2.72 -16.78
C GLY A 94 -29.79 -3.14 -18.21
N LEU A 95 -28.78 -3.30 -19.06
CA LEU A 95 -28.97 -3.74 -20.45
C LEU A 95 -29.43 -5.20 -20.55
N SER A 96 -28.93 -6.08 -19.68
CA SER A 96 -29.34 -7.50 -19.67
C SER A 96 -30.82 -7.66 -19.30
N VAL A 97 -31.35 -6.85 -18.38
CA VAL A 97 -32.79 -6.82 -18.05
C VAL A 97 -33.62 -6.51 -19.29
N ALA A 98 -33.22 -5.53 -20.10
CA ALA A 98 -33.93 -5.17 -21.32
C ALA A 98 -33.91 -6.32 -22.35
N ALA A 99 -32.74 -6.94 -22.56
CA ALA A 99 -32.59 -8.07 -23.47
C ALA A 99 -33.43 -9.29 -23.04
N VAL A 100 -33.33 -9.71 -21.78
CA VAL A 100 -34.09 -10.84 -21.23
C VAL A 100 -35.61 -10.57 -21.29
N SER A 101 -36.03 -9.35 -20.94
CA SER A 101 -37.45 -8.96 -21.00
C SER A 101 -38.00 -9.05 -22.43
N TYR A 102 -37.24 -8.57 -23.43
CA TYR A 102 -37.63 -8.65 -24.84
C TYR A 102 -37.82 -10.10 -25.29
N TYR A 103 -36.86 -10.98 -24.99
CA TYR A 103 -36.95 -12.40 -25.34
C TYR A 103 -38.13 -13.10 -24.65
N MET A 104 -38.36 -12.81 -23.36
CA MET A 104 -39.50 -13.38 -22.63
C MET A 104 -40.84 -12.94 -23.21
N VAL A 105 -41.01 -11.65 -23.53
CA VAL A 105 -42.24 -11.15 -24.18
C VAL A 105 -42.44 -11.84 -25.53
N GLY A 106 -41.39 -11.99 -26.33
CA GLY A 106 -41.44 -12.72 -27.59
C GLY A 106 -41.90 -14.17 -27.42
N LEU A 107 -41.35 -14.88 -26.42
CA LEU A 107 -41.70 -16.27 -26.12
C LEU A 107 -43.17 -16.43 -25.71
N ILE A 108 -43.67 -15.54 -24.86
CA ILE A 108 -45.09 -15.53 -24.47
C ILE A 108 -45.98 -15.20 -25.68
N GLY A 109 -45.54 -14.29 -26.54
CA GLY A 109 -46.23 -13.97 -27.79
C GLY A 109 -46.38 -15.19 -28.71
N TYR A 110 -45.35 -16.03 -28.82
CA TYR A 110 -45.42 -17.29 -29.57
C TYR A 110 -46.36 -18.31 -28.90
N LEU A 111 -46.31 -18.45 -27.57
CA LEU A 111 -47.23 -19.32 -26.82
C LEU A 111 -48.70 -18.91 -26.99
N ALA A 112 -48.99 -17.60 -26.92
CA ALA A 112 -50.34 -17.07 -27.11
C ALA A 112 -50.88 -17.35 -28.52
N LYS A 113 -50.04 -17.18 -29.56
CA LYS A 113 -50.39 -17.56 -30.93
C LYS A 113 -50.62 -19.07 -31.06
N GLY A 114 -49.81 -19.89 -30.40
CA GLY A 114 -49.97 -21.36 -30.35
C GLY A 114 -51.28 -21.81 -29.70
N LEU A 115 -51.70 -21.17 -28.60
CA LEU A 115 -52.97 -21.47 -27.92
C LEU A 115 -54.20 -21.05 -28.73
N GLY A 116 -54.09 -19.98 -29.51
CA GLY A 116 -55.13 -19.59 -30.47
C GLY A 116 -55.39 -20.65 -31.55
N LEU A 117 -54.37 -21.46 -31.90
CA LEU A 117 -54.53 -22.60 -32.83
C LEU A 117 -55.24 -23.80 -32.18
N VAL A 118 -55.32 -23.87 -30.85
CA VAL A 118 -55.93 -24.98 -30.08
C VAL A 118 -57.40 -24.68 -29.70
N GLY A 119 -57.99 -23.59 -30.21
CA GLY A 119 -59.44 -23.32 -30.12
C GLY A 119 -59.89 -22.43 -28.95
N ILE A 120 -58.96 -21.87 -28.17
CA ILE A 120 -59.27 -20.90 -27.13
C ILE A 120 -59.43 -19.52 -27.79
N HIS A 121 -60.67 -19.02 -27.92
CA HIS A 121 -61.02 -17.76 -28.60
C HIS A 121 -60.62 -16.47 -27.84
N ALA A 122 -59.63 -16.57 -26.95
CA ALA A 122 -59.06 -15.37 -26.33
C ALA A 122 -58.27 -14.62 -27.42
N LYS A 123 -58.69 -13.39 -27.73
CA LYS A 123 -58.01 -12.54 -28.71
C LYS A 123 -56.53 -12.40 -28.32
N ALA A 124 -55.65 -13.04 -29.09
CA ALA A 124 -54.22 -13.14 -28.80
C ALA A 124 -53.55 -11.77 -28.59
N GLU A 125 -54.08 -10.70 -29.18
CA GLU A 125 -53.64 -9.31 -28.94
C GLU A 125 -53.78 -8.87 -27.47
N TYR A 126 -54.86 -9.22 -26.78
CA TYR A 126 -55.05 -8.83 -25.37
C TYR A 126 -54.12 -9.61 -24.44
N ILE A 127 -53.90 -10.90 -24.73
CA ILE A 127 -52.95 -11.73 -23.99
C ILE A 127 -51.52 -11.18 -24.17
N MET A 128 -51.16 -10.81 -25.39
CA MET A 128 -49.85 -10.24 -25.68
C MET A 128 -49.68 -8.87 -25.00
N ALA A 129 -50.69 -7.98 -25.09
CA ALA A 129 -50.66 -6.68 -24.45
C ALA A 129 -50.60 -6.77 -22.91
N ALA A 130 -51.28 -7.72 -22.29
CA ALA A 130 -51.22 -7.95 -20.84
C ALA A 130 -49.90 -8.60 -20.39
N SER A 131 -49.26 -9.40 -21.25
CA SER A 131 -48.00 -10.08 -20.92
C SER A 131 -46.81 -9.13 -20.82
N VAL A 132 -46.80 -8.05 -21.60
CA VAL A 132 -45.69 -7.07 -21.63
C VAL A 132 -45.43 -6.46 -20.24
N PRO A 133 -46.40 -5.81 -19.57
CA PRO A 133 -46.16 -5.24 -18.25
C PRO A 133 -45.86 -6.30 -17.19
N LEU A 134 -46.44 -7.50 -17.31
CA LEU A 134 -46.29 -8.59 -16.35
C LEU A 134 -44.87 -9.18 -16.38
N VAL A 135 -44.31 -9.39 -17.59
CA VAL A 135 -42.93 -9.83 -17.78
C VAL A 135 -41.95 -8.77 -17.32
N VAL A 136 -42.15 -7.51 -17.72
CA VAL A 136 -41.25 -6.40 -17.33
C VAL A 136 -41.22 -6.25 -15.81
N LEU A 137 -42.38 -6.27 -15.14
CA LEU A 137 -42.46 -6.23 -13.69
C LEU A 137 -41.85 -7.48 -13.04
N GLY A 138 -42.08 -8.66 -13.60
CA GLY A 138 -41.54 -9.93 -13.09
C GLY A 138 -40.02 -9.98 -13.14
N VAL A 139 -39.41 -9.68 -14.30
CA VAL A 139 -37.95 -9.63 -14.47
C VAL A 139 -37.35 -8.54 -13.59
N TRP A 140 -37.97 -7.36 -13.51
CA TRP A 140 -37.52 -6.29 -12.63
C TRP A 140 -37.54 -6.70 -11.16
N TRP A 141 -38.61 -7.37 -10.70
CA TRP A 141 -38.74 -7.82 -9.32
C TRP A 141 -37.76 -8.94 -8.98
N MET A 142 -37.54 -9.89 -9.89
CA MET A 142 -36.57 -10.98 -9.76
C MET A 142 -35.14 -10.44 -9.63
N VAL A 143 -34.73 -9.55 -10.53
CA VAL A 143 -33.39 -8.92 -10.48
C VAL A 143 -33.25 -8.05 -9.23
N ARG A 144 -34.30 -7.34 -8.83
CA ARG A 144 -34.31 -6.58 -7.57
C ARG A 144 -34.20 -7.47 -6.33
N SER A 145 -34.81 -8.64 -6.34
CA SER A 145 -34.76 -9.60 -5.24
C SER A 145 -33.37 -10.23 -5.09
N ILE A 146 -32.78 -10.71 -6.19
CA ILE A 146 -31.42 -11.27 -6.21
C ILE A 146 -30.40 -10.26 -5.70
N ARG A 147 -30.53 -8.99 -6.12
CA ARG A 147 -29.64 -7.92 -5.66
C ARG A 147 -29.79 -7.61 -4.17
N ARG A 148 -30.99 -7.76 -3.60
CA ARG A 148 -31.21 -7.61 -2.14
C ARG A 148 -30.64 -8.79 -1.35
N SER A 149 -30.66 -10.00 -1.92
CA SER A 149 -30.12 -11.20 -1.27
C SER A 149 -28.59 -11.13 -1.13
N HIS A 150 -27.87 -10.76 -2.20
CA HIS A 150 -26.41 -10.68 -2.16
C HIS A 150 -25.86 -9.49 -1.34
N SER A 151 -26.68 -8.47 -1.03
CA SER A 151 -26.28 -7.40 -0.11
C SER A 151 -26.35 -7.79 1.37
N GLY A 152 -26.81 -9.01 1.71
CA GLY A 152 -26.99 -9.49 3.08
C GLY A 152 -25.91 -10.44 3.61
N GLU A 153 -24.93 -10.83 2.79
CA GLU A 153 -23.88 -11.80 3.16
C GLU A 153 -22.51 -11.16 3.49
N ASP A 154 -22.42 -9.83 3.55
CA ASP A 154 -21.20 -9.09 3.93
C ASP A 154 -21.30 -8.48 5.35
N HIS A 155 -21.65 -9.30 6.34
CA HIS A 155 -21.51 -8.97 7.76
C HIS A 155 -20.68 -10.02 8.51
#